data_AF-A0A660NGY9-F1
#
_entry.id   AF-A0A660NGY9-F1
#
_cell.length_a   1.000
_cell.length_b   1.000
_cell.length_c   1.000
_cell.angle_alpha   90.00
_cell.angle_beta   90.00
_cell.angle_gamma   90.00
#
_symmetry.space_group_name_H-M   'P 1'
#
loop_
_entity.id
_entity.type
_entity.pdbx_description
1 polymer ?
#
loop_
_entity_poly.entity_id
_entity_poly.type
_entity_poly.pdbx_seq_one_letter_code
_entity_poly.pdbx_strand_id
1 'polypeptide(L)'
;SMWGALVTRLGGHNIADGQVGNWGPLSPEYVLSQKPDLIFLAGSEWLNKPQSVQMGFGATAPVARERMAAYLKRPGWSNLPAVKNHGVHGIYHGGARTLSDYVYAQYVAKQLYPDAFKDVDPQQNLRDFYEKWLPVKADGEFMLPYTPVAGAAK
;
A
#
# COMPACT_ATOMS: atom_id res chain seq x y z
N SER A 1 1.59 15.74 3.53
CA SER A 1 1.65 14.39 4.16
C SER A 1 2.97 13.68 3.84
N MET A 2 3.34 12.69 4.66
CA MET A 2 4.54 11.84 4.48
C MET A 2 4.47 10.98 3.21
N TRP A 3 3.38 10.24 3.01
CA TRP A 3 3.20 9.40 1.81
C TRP A 3 3.12 10.22 0.52
N GLY A 4 2.43 11.36 0.54
CA GLY A 4 2.34 12.24 -0.64
C GLY A 4 3.73 12.73 -1.07
N ALA A 5 4.51 13.26 -0.13
CA ALA A 5 5.88 13.70 -0.41
C ALA A 5 6.78 12.56 -0.93
N LEU A 6 6.64 11.34 -0.39
CA LEU A 6 7.38 10.18 -0.87
C LEU A 6 7.02 9.83 -2.31
N VAL A 7 5.73 9.76 -2.63
CA VAL A 7 5.25 9.47 -4.00
C VAL A 7 5.79 10.52 -4.99
N THR A 8 5.67 11.80 -4.68
CA THR A 8 6.19 12.89 -5.52
C THR A 8 7.70 12.80 -5.69
N ARG A 9 8.46 12.51 -4.63
CA ARG A 9 9.92 12.37 -4.69
C ARG A 9 10.36 11.19 -5.55
N LEU A 10 9.57 10.13 -5.60
CA LEU A 10 9.82 8.96 -6.45
C LEU A 10 9.34 9.18 -7.90
N GLY A 11 8.87 10.37 -8.26
CA GLY A 11 8.42 10.68 -9.63
C GLY A 11 6.98 10.24 -9.93
N GLY A 12 6.22 9.82 -8.91
CA GLY A 12 4.79 9.52 -9.06
C GLY A 12 3.94 10.79 -9.09
N HIS A 13 2.88 10.78 -9.89
CA HIS A 13 1.88 11.85 -9.89
C HIS A 13 0.83 11.61 -8.78
N ASN A 14 0.93 12.37 -7.69
CA ASN A 14 -0.02 12.27 -6.59
C ASN A 14 -1.29 13.09 -6.89
N ILE A 15 -2.40 12.39 -7.15
CA ILE A 15 -3.68 13.04 -7.49
C ILE A 15 -4.23 13.96 -6.38
N ALA A 16 -3.75 13.83 -5.14
CA ALA A 16 -4.18 14.65 -4.01
C ALA A 16 -3.45 16.00 -3.93
N ASP A 17 -2.38 16.21 -4.71
CA ASP A 17 -1.60 17.44 -4.68
C ASP A 17 -2.47 18.64 -5.08
N GLY A 18 -2.46 19.68 -4.24
CA GLY A 18 -3.30 20.87 -4.40
C GLY A 18 -4.79 20.70 -4.11
N GLN A 19 -5.26 19.48 -3.83
CA GLN A 19 -6.67 19.20 -3.54
C GLN A 19 -7.01 19.19 -2.05
N VAL A 20 -6.02 18.82 -1.23
CA VAL A 20 -6.13 18.79 0.23
C VAL A 20 -4.96 19.54 0.84
N GLY A 21 -5.10 19.98 2.09
CA GLY A 21 -4.00 20.54 2.86
C GLY A 21 -2.96 19.49 3.22
N ASN A 22 -2.53 19.44 4.49
CA ASN A 22 -1.51 18.48 4.89
C ASN A 22 -1.99 17.01 4.81
N TRP A 23 -3.25 16.76 5.16
CA TRP A 23 -3.94 15.47 5.03
C TRP A 23 -5.45 15.72 4.97
N GLY A 24 -6.19 14.84 4.29
CA GLY A 24 -7.64 14.94 4.17
C GLY A 24 -8.20 13.93 3.17
N PRO A 25 -9.50 13.64 3.21
CA PRO A 25 -10.15 12.82 2.20
C PRO A 25 -10.30 13.58 0.87
N LEU A 26 -10.18 12.88 -0.25
CA LEU A 26 -10.63 13.35 -1.56
C LEU A 26 -12.11 12.98 -1.75
N SER A 27 -12.84 13.73 -2.57
CA SER A 27 -14.18 13.31 -2.97
C SER A 27 -14.11 12.02 -3.81
N PRO A 28 -15.06 11.09 -3.66
CA PRO A 28 -15.10 9.87 -4.48
C PRO A 28 -15.11 10.15 -5.98
N GLU A 29 -15.89 11.13 -6.41
CA GLU A 29 -16.05 11.51 -7.82
C GLU A 29 -14.74 12.05 -8.40
N TYR A 30 -13.96 12.79 -7.60
CA TYR A 30 -12.64 13.25 -8.01
C TYR A 30 -11.67 12.10 -8.21
N VAL A 31 -11.62 11.12 -7.30
CA VAL A 31 -10.78 9.93 -7.48
C VAL A 31 -11.15 9.18 -8.77
N LEU A 32 -12.45 9.06 -9.06
CA LEU A 32 -12.92 8.43 -10.30
C LEU A 32 -12.54 9.23 -11.55
N SER A 33 -12.56 10.57 -11.50
CA SER A 33 -12.20 11.41 -12.65
C SER A 33 -10.70 11.39 -12.94
N GLN A 34 -9.86 11.24 -11.92
CA GLN A 34 -8.40 11.18 -12.05
C GLN A 34 -7.89 9.83 -12.57
N LYS A 35 -8.69 8.75 -12.47
CA LYS A 35 -8.36 7.42 -13.00
C LYS A 35 -6.93 6.94 -12.62
N PRO A 36 -6.58 6.88 -11.33
CA PRO A 36 -5.23 6.49 -10.92
C PRO A 36 -4.85 5.09 -11.40
N ASP A 37 -3.58 4.92 -11.80
CA ASP A 37 -2.97 3.64 -12.16
C ASP A 37 -2.57 2.80 -10.96
N LEU A 38 -2.28 3.46 -9.83
CA LEU A 38 -1.87 2.83 -8.58
C LEU A 38 -2.69 3.35 -7.40
N ILE A 39 -3.08 2.45 -6.49
CA ILE A 39 -3.73 2.76 -5.22
C ILE A 39 -2.99 2.06 -4.10
N PHE A 40 -2.49 2.83 -3.13
CA PHE A 40 -1.88 2.31 -1.91
C PHE A 40 -2.85 2.47 -0.73
N LEU A 41 -3.33 1.35 -0.20
CA LEU A 41 -4.14 1.28 1.01
C LEU A 41 -3.20 1.20 2.22
N ALA A 42 -2.99 2.34 2.89
CA ALA A 42 -2.21 2.40 4.12
C ALA A 42 -2.97 1.70 5.26
N GLY A 43 -2.38 0.64 5.82
CA GLY A 43 -2.94 -0.16 6.90
C GLY A 43 -2.03 -0.22 8.13
N SER A 44 -2.54 -0.70 9.26
CA SER A 44 -1.78 -0.88 10.50
C SER A 44 -2.51 -1.87 11.43
N GLU A 45 -1.94 -2.10 12.62
CA GLU A 45 -2.51 -2.88 13.73
C GLU A 45 -3.56 -2.07 14.51
N TRP A 46 -4.52 -1.45 13.82
CA TRP A 46 -5.57 -0.65 14.47
C TRP A 46 -6.63 -1.54 15.14
N LEU A 47 -6.39 -1.89 16.41
CA LEU A 47 -7.27 -2.77 17.19
C LEU A 47 -8.71 -2.27 17.33
N ASN A 48 -8.91 -0.95 17.35
CA ASN A 48 -10.22 -0.31 17.42
C ASN A 48 -10.92 -0.14 16.05
N LYS A 49 -10.28 -0.58 14.96
CA LYS A 49 -10.79 -0.51 13.57
C LYS A 49 -10.62 -1.86 12.88
N PRO A 50 -11.31 -2.92 13.33
CA PRO A 50 -11.08 -4.29 12.85
C PRO A 50 -11.38 -4.49 11.35
N GLN A 51 -12.14 -3.57 10.73
CA GLN A 51 -12.46 -3.58 9.30
C GLN A 51 -11.41 -2.88 8.42
N SER A 52 -10.42 -2.21 9.03
CA SER A 52 -9.33 -1.58 8.28
C SER A 52 -8.40 -2.63 7.67
N VAL A 53 -7.61 -2.24 6.68
CA VAL A 53 -6.57 -3.12 6.13
C VAL A 53 -5.53 -3.39 7.21
N GLN A 54 -5.45 -4.66 7.63
CA GLN A 54 -4.47 -5.10 8.63
C GLN A 54 -3.11 -5.27 7.95
N MET A 55 -2.14 -4.51 8.44
CA MET A 55 -0.74 -4.52 8.00
C MET A 55 0.15 -4.40 9.23
N GLY A 56 1.41 -4.82 9.10
CA GLY A 56 2.41 -4.78 10.14
C GLY A 56 2.59 -6.13 10.84
N PHE A 57 3.01 -6.10 12.10
CA PHE A 57 3.34 -7.30 12.86
C PHE A 57 2.10 -8.15 13.12
N GLY A 58 2.25 -9.47 12.93
CA GLY A 58 1.17 -10.44 13.10
C GLY A 58 0.06 -10.35 12.04
N ALA A 59 0.13 -9.41 11.09
CA ALA A 59 -0.76 -9.39 9.93
C ALA A 59 -0.45 -10.57 9.01
N THR A 60 -1.47 -11.09 8.34
CA THR A 60 -1.32 -12.21 7.39
C THR A 60 -1.89 -11.81 6.02
N ALA A 61 -1.28 -12.30 4.94
CA ALA A 61 -1.72 -11.97 3.59
C ALA A 61 -3.20 -12.28 3.32
N PRO A 62 -3.79 -13.41 3.78
CA PRO A 62 -5.21 -13.69 3.57
C PRO A 62 -6.11 -12.64 4.21
N VAL A 63 -5.85 -12.27 5.48
CA VAL A 63 -6.67 -11.29 6.20
C VAL A 63 -6.48 -9.89 5.60
N ALA A 64 -5.24 -9.51 5.28
CA ALA A 64 -4.96 -8.23 4.63
C ALA A 64 -5.71 -8.12 3.30
N ARG A 65 -5.64 -9.14 2.44
CA ARG A 65 -6.33 -9.17 1.13
C ARG A 65 -7.85 -9.20 1.27
N GLU A 66 -8.41 -9.92 2.24
CA GLU A 66 -9.84 -9.88 2.54
C GLU A 66 -10.28 -8.46 2.90
N ARG A 67 -9.54 -7.77 3.78
CA ARG A 67 -9.85 -6.39 4.16
C ARG A 67 -9.69 -5.42 3.00
N MET A 68 -8.67 -5.60 2.15
CA MET A 68 -8.52 -4.82 0.92
C MET A 68 -9.68 -5.02 -0.06
N ALA A 69 -10.21 -6.24 -0.19
CA ALA A 69 -11.32 -6.54 -1.09
C ALA A 69 -12.57 -5.70 -0.80
N ALA A 70 -12.81 -5.34 0.47
CA ALA A 70 -13.91 -4.45 0.84
C ALA A 70 -13.77 -3.04 0.22
N TYR A 71 -12.55 -2.54 0.05
CA TYR A 71 -12.28 -1.25 -0.58
C TYR A 71 -12.55 -1.29 -2.09
N LEU A 72 -12.28 -2.41 -2.75
CA LEU A 72 -12.56 -2.59 -4.18
C LEU A 72 -14.06 -2.61 -4.50
N LYS A 73 -14.93 -2.82 -3.50
CA LYS A 73 -16.39 -2.74 -3.63
C LYS A 73 -16.94 -1.31 -3.60
N ARG A 74 -16.08 -0.29 -3.44
CA ARG A 74 -16.51 1.11 -3.48
C ARG A 74 -17.15 1.45 -4.84
N PRO A 75 -18.22 2.25 -4.87
CA PRO A 75 -18.86 2.64 -6.12
C PRO A 75 -17.85 3.18 -7.14
N GLY A 76 -17.88 2.64 -8.36
CA GLY A 76 -17.01 3.03 -9.48
C GLY A 76 -15.59 2.48 -9.43
N TRP A 77 -15.11 1.89 -8.33
CA TRP A 77 -13.72 1.40 -8.24
C TRP A 77 -13.43 0.27 -9.22
N SER A 78 -14.39 -0.59 -9.53
CA SER A 78 -14.26 -1.63 -10.56
C SER A 78 -13.89 -1.09 -11.94
N ASN A 79 -14.12 0.20 -12.19
CA ASN A 79 -13.79 0.85 -13.46
C ASN A 79 -12.40 1.50 -13.48
N LEU A 80 -11.73 1.63 -12.33
CA LEU A 80 -10.43 2.29 -12.20
C LEU A 80 -9.32 1.47 -12.87
N PRO A 81 -8.35 2.13 -13.54
CA PRO A 81 -7.16 1.46 -14.08
C PRO A 81 -6.42 0.64 -13.02
N ALA A 82 -6.20 1.21 -11.82
CA ALA A 82 -5.58 0.49 -10.71
C ALA A 82 -6.26 -0.83 -10.35
N VAL A 83 -7.60 -0.92 -10.42
CA VAL A 83 -8.31 -2.16 -10.09
C VAL A 83 -8.21 -3.16 -11.23
N LYS A 84 -8.35 -2.71 -12.48
CA LYS A 84 -8.30 -3.57 -13.68
C LYS A 84 -6.90 -4.13 -13.95
N ASN A 85 -5.87 -3.35 -13.67
CA ASN A 85 -4.49 -3.66 -13.99
C ASN A 85 -3.68 -4.14 -12.77
N HIS A 86 -4.37 -4.60 -11.72
CA HIS A 86 -3.74 -5.12 -10.49
C HIS A 86 -2.82 -4.12 -9.75
N GLY A 87 -3.07 -2.82 -9.90
CA GLY A 87 -2.34 -1.73 -9.25
C GLY A 87 -2.87 -1.33 -7.86
N VAL A 88 -3.58 -2.22 -7.15
CA VAL A 88 -3.99 -1.96 -5.75
C VAL A 88 -3.05 -2.68 -4.80
N HIS A 89 -2.50 -1.97 -3.83
CA HIS A 89 -1.49 -2.47 -2.91
C HIS A 89 -1.82 -2.11 -1.47
N GLY A 90 -1.46 -2.99 -0.53
CA GLY A 90 -1.42 -2.69 0.90
C GLY A 90 -0.03 -2.19 1.27
N ILE A 91 0.05 -1.20 2.16
CA ILE A 91 1.32 -0.69 2.67
C ILE A 91 1.23 -0.35 4.16
N TYR A 92 2.26 -0.71 4.93
CA TYR A 92 2.26 -0.50 6.37
C TYR A 92 2.45 0.98 6.74
N HIS A 93 1.45 1.56 7.40
CA HIS A 93 1.43 2.98 7.74
C HIS A 93 2.50 3.34 8.77
N GLY A 94 2.73 2.49 9.77
CA GLY A 94 3.71 2.74 10.84
C GLY A 94 5.17 2.71 10.37
N GLY A 95 5.44 2.07 9.23
CA GLY A 95 6.81 1.82 8.77
C GLY A 95 7.52 3.02 8.13
N ALA A 96 6.78 4.02 7.66
CA ALA A 96 7.37 5.18 6.99
C ALA A 96 7.99 6.22 7.95
N ARG A 97 8.15 5.88 9.24
CA ARG A 97 8.83 6.69 10.26
C ARG A 97 9.87 5.88 11.04
N THR A 98 10.46 4.87 10.39
CA THR A 98 11.44 3.98 11.01
C THR A 98 12.78 4.07 10.28
N LEU A 99 13.83 3.48 10.86
CA LEU A 99 15.14 3.35 10.21
C LEU A 99 15.11 2.43 8.97
N SER A 100 14.05 1.64 8.81
CA SER A 100 13.84 0.74 7.69
C SER A 100 12.88 1.33 6.64
N ASP A 101 12.56 2.62 6.70
CA ASP A 101 11.55 3.24 5.84
C ASP A 101 11.89 3.19 4.33
N TYR A 102 13.18 3.04 4.00
CA TYR A 102 13.69 2.91 2.64
C TYR A 102 13.02 1.77 1.86
N VAL A 103 12.58 0.69 2.52
CA VAL A 103 11.90 -0.43 1.85
C VAL A 103 10.56 0.00 1.28
N TYR A 104 9.85 0.93 1.92
CA TYR A 104 8.57 1.42 1.41
C TYR A 104 8.78 2.33 0.21
N ALA A 105 9.88 3.10 0.20
CA ALA A 105 10.29 3.84 -0.97
C ALA A 105 10.62 2.90 -2.15
N GLN A 106 11.38 1.82 -1.89
CA GLN A 106 11.66 0.78 -2.89
C GLN A 106 10.38 0.12 -3.40
N TYR A 107 9.42 -0.17 -2.52
CA TYR A 107 8.17 -0.80 -2.92
C TYR A 107 7.32 0.09 -3.81
N VAL A 108 7.15 1.37 -3.46
CA VAL A 108 6.45 2.35 -4.30
C VAL A 108 7.19 2.54 -5.63
N ALA A 109 8.52 2.68 -5.62
CA ALA A 109 9.31 2.80 -6.83
C ALA A 109 9.19 1.58 -7.75
N LYS A 110 9.15 0.36 -7.18
CA LYS A 110 8.94 -0.87 -7.94
C LYS A 110 7.57 -0.90 -8.63
N GLN A 111 6.54 -0.28 -8.05
CA GLN A 111 5.23 -0.20 -8.71
C GLN A 111 5.20 0.89 -9.80
N LEU A 112 5.94 1.99 -9.60
CA LEU A 112 6.07 3.06 -10.60
C LEU A 112 6.92 2.64 -11.80
N TYR A 113 7.98 1.85 -11.55
CA TYR A 113 8.99 1.47 -12.55
C TYR A 113 9.36 -0.03 -12.43
N PRO A 114 8.45 -0.95 -12.78
CA PRO A 114 8.63 -2.38 -12.53
C PRO A 114 9.88 -2.97 -13.21
N ASP A 115 10.20 -2.54 -14.43
CA ASP A 115 11.37 -3.03 -15.16
C ASP A 115 12.70 -2.59 -14.54
N ALA A 116 12.76 -1.35 -14.04
CA ALA A 116 13.95 -0.77 -13.44
C ALA A 116 14.23 -1.32 -12.03
N PHE A 117 13.21 -1.84 -11.34
CA PHE A 117 13.29 -2.37 -9.99
C PHE A 117 12.99 -3.87 -9.93
N LYS A 118 13.07 -4.58 -11.06
CA LYS A 118 12.67 -5.99 -11.15
C LYS A 118 13.42 -6.90 -10.17
N ASP A 119 14.69 -6.58 -9.91
CA ASP A 119 15.64 -7.26 -9.02
C ASP A 119 15.59 -6.79 -7.56
N VAL A 120 14.84 -5.73 -7.25
CA VAL A 120 14.66 -5.24 -5.89
C VAL A 120 13.52 -6.00 -5.21
N ASP A 121 13.79 -6.63 -4.05
CA ASP A 121 12.79 -7.23 -3.18
C ASP A 121 12.68 -6.43 -1.86
N PRO A 122 11.72 -5.50 -1.77
CA PRO A 122 11.54 -4.68 -0.57
C PRO A 122 11.15 -5.49 0.67
N GLN A 123 10.44 -6.61 0.50
CA GLN A 123 10.06 -7.45 1.63
C GLN A 123 11.27 -8.19 2.18
N GLN A 124 12.13 -8.72 1.29
CA GLN A 124 13.38 -9.35 1.71
C GLN A 124 14.32 -8.34 2.35
N ASN A 125 14.46 -7.14 1.77
CA ASN A 125 15.29 -6.09 2.35
C ASN A 125 14.84 -5.70 3.77
N LEU A 126 13.53 -5.71 4.04
CA LEU A 126 13.01 -5.50 5.39
C LEU A 126 13.39 -6.64 6.34
N ARG A 127 13.23 -7.90 5.90
CA ARG A 127 13.64 -9.08 6.68
C ARG A 127 15.13 -9.05 7.01
N ASP A 128 15.97 -8.77 6.03
CA ASP A 128 17.43 -8.69 6.19
C ASP A 128 17.83 -7.56 7.13
N PHE A 129 17.16 -6.41 7.07
CA PHE A 129 17.39 -5.30 7.99
C PHE A 129 17.11 -5.70 9.43
N TYR A 130 15.96 -6.36 9.67
CA TYR A 130 15.58 -6.82 11.00
C TYR A 130 16.53 -7.89 11.52
N GLU A 131 16.86 -8.89 10.70
CA GLU A 131 17.79 -9.97 11.08
C GLU A 131 19.19 -9.43 11.43
N LYS A 132 19.69 -8.46 10.67
CA LYS A 132 21.03 -7.91 10.87
C LYS A 132 21.15 -6.98 12.07
N TRP A 133 20.11 -6.18 12.34
CA TRP A 133 20.22 -5.02 13.23
C TRP A 133 19.29 -5.03 14.44
N LEU A 134 18.24 -5.87 14.46
CA LEU A 134 17.23 -5.87 15.51
C LEU A 134 17.11 -7.26 16.16
N PRO A 135 16.76 -7.32 17.47
CA PRO A 135 16.61 -8.59 18.19
C PRO A 135 15.27 -9.30 17.92
N VAL A 136 14.48 -8.80 16.98
CA VAL A 136 13.14 -9.31 16.64
C VAL A 136 13.04 -9.54 15.14
N LYS A 137 12.23 -10.51 14.74
CA LYS A 137 11.94 -10.78 13.32
C LYS A 137 10.83 -9.86 12.82
N ALA A 138 10.91 -9.47 11.55
CA ALA A 138 9.83 -8.80 10.84
C ALA A 138 8.69 -9.78 10.49
N ASP A 139 8.04 -10.34 11.51
CA ASP A 139 6.99 -11.34 11.34
C ASP A 139 5.62 -10.66 11.13
N GLY A 140 5.22 -10.54 9.86
CA GLY A 140 3.96 -9.93 9.47
C GLY A 140 3.93 -9.53 7.99
N GLU A 141 2.91 -8.75 7.61
CA GLU A 141 2.73 -8.24 6.25
C GLU A 141 2.91 -6.73 6.21
N PHE A 142 4.00 -6.26 5.60
CA PHE A 142 4.37 -4.85 5.60
C PHE A 142 4.06 -4.14 4.28
N MET A 143 4.02 -4.89 3.18
CA MET A 143 3.64 -4.41 1.86
C MET A 143 3.26 -5.59 0.98
N LEU A 144 2.14 -5.52 0.25
CA LEU A 144 1.71 -6.60 -0.63
C LEU A 144 0.80 -6.11 -1.76
N PRO A 145 0.81 -6.75 -2.94
CA PRO A 145 -0.20 -6.50 -3.96
C PRO A 145 -1.53 -7.14 -3.54
N TYR A 146 -2.62 -6.50 -3.95
CA TYR A 146 -3.93 -7.14 -3.90
C TYR A 146 -3.99 -8.26 -4.92
N THR A 147 -4.36 -9.45 -4.45
CA THR A 147 -4.83 -10.53 -5.30
C THR A 147 -6.14 -11.05 -4.70
N PRO A 148 -7.14 -11.41 -5.53
CA PRO A 148 -8.35 -12.04 -5.03
C PRO A 148 -7.99 -13.26 -4.18
N VAL A 149 -8.62 -13.40 -3.00
CA VAL A 149 -8.49 -14.60 -2.19
C VAL A 149 -9.24 -15.73 -2.90
N ALA A 150 -8.55 -16.86 -3.13
CA ALA A 150 -9.18 -18.02 -3.77
C ALA A 150 -10.43 -18.44 -2.97
N GLY A 151 -11.58 -18.47 -3.64
CA GLY A 151 -12.88 -18.79 -3.02
C GLY A 151 -13.80 -17.61 -2.69
N ALA A 152 -13.35 -16.35 -2.89
CA ALA A 152 -14.18 -15.16 -2.67
C ALA A 152 -15.14 -14.81 -3.84
N ALA A 153 -15.14 -15.62 -4.91
CA ALA A 153 -16.12 -15.56 -5.99
C ALA A 153 -17.18 -16.64 -5.78
N LYS A 154 -18.23 -16.29 -5.04
CA LYS A 154 -19.58 -16.85 -5.20
C LYS A 154 -20.57 -15.71 -5.07
#